data_AF-G7NRW3-F1
#
_entry.id   AF-G7NRW3-F1
#
_cell.length_a   1.000
_cell.length_b   1.000
_cell.length_c   1.000
_cell.angle_alpha   90.00
_cell.angle_beta   90.00
_cell.angle_gamma   90.00
#
_symmetry.space_group_name_H-M   'P 1'
#
loop_
_entity.id
_entity.type
_entity.pdbx_description
1 polymer ?
#
loop_
_entity_poly.entity_id
_entity_poly.type
_entity_poly.pdbx_seq_one_letter_code
_entity_poly.pdbx_strand_id
1 'polypeptide(L)'
;RYMGCFPMIFRKAREFIEILFGISLREVGPEDSYVFVNTLDLSCEGSVSDEQGVPQNRLLILILSVIFIEGNCASEEFIWEVLNAIGVYA
;
A
#
# COMPACT_ATOMS: atom_id res chain seq x y z
N ARG A 1 11.74 -3.25 22.83
CA ARG A 1 11.79 -1.80 23.17
C ARG A 1 10.63 -0.99 22.58
N TYR A 2 9.88 -1.48 21.58
CA TYR A 2 8.78 -0.75 20.92
C TYR A 2 7.36 -1.11 21.38
N MET A 3 7.20 -2.03 22.36
CA MET A 3 5.87 -2.50 22.80
C MET A 3 4.92 -1.38 23.25
N GLY A 4 5.42 -0.33 23.92
CA GLY A 4 4.60 0.82 24.33
C GLY A 4 4.17 1.73 23.17
N CYS A 5 4.90 1.70 22.05
CA CYS A 5 4.58 2.47 20.84
C CYS A 5 3.78 1.66 19.82
N PHE A 6 3.56 0.36 20.07
CA PHE A 6 2.89 -0.54 19.15
C PHE A 6 1.54 0.00 18.66
N PRO A 7 0.64 0.52 19.52
CA PRO A 7 -0.64 1.07 19.04
C PRO A 7 -0.47 2.24 18.07
N MET A 8 0.54 3.09 18.30
CA MET A 8 0.80 4.24 17.43
C MET A 8 1.42 3.82 16.09
N ILE A 9 2.37 2.87 16.13
CA ILE A 9 3.02 2.32 14.93
C ILE A 9 1.99 1.55 14.09
N PHE A 10 1.19 0.70 14.73
CA PHE A 10 0.17 -0.11 14.07
C PHE A 10 -0.90 0.77 13.40
N ARG A 11 -1.36 1.82 14.08
CA ARG A 11 -2.27 2.81 13.49
C ARG A 11 -1.66 3.48 12.27
N LYS A 12 -0.40 3.93 12.36
CA LYS A 12 0.29 4.58 11.23
C LYS A 12 0.47 3.61 10.06
N ALA A 13 0.88 2.37 10.33
CA ALA A 13 1.00 1.33 9.31
C ALA A 13 -0.34 1.03 8.63
N ARG A 14 -1.44 0.94 9.40
CA ARG A 14 -2.78 0.77 8.85
C ARG A 14 -3.20 1.92 7.93
N GLU A 15 -3.02 3.17 8.38
CA GLU A 15 -3.30 4.37 7.57
C GLU A 15 -2.49 4.35 6.26
N PHE A 16 -1.20 4.02 6.34
CA PHE A 16 -0.35 3.91 5.16
C PHE A 16 -0.82 2.80 4.22
N ILE A 17 -1.15 1.61 4.73
CA ILE A 17 -1.58 0.50 3.87
C ILE A 17 -2.89 0.85 3.13
N GLU A 18 -3.80 1.54 3.82
CA GLU A 18 -5.06 1.98 3.24
C GLU A 18 -4.87 3.07 2.18
N ILE A 19 -4.01 4.06 2.43
CA ILE A 19 -3.74 5.15 1.49
C ILE A 19 -2.95 4.65 0.28
N LEU A 20 -1.89 3.85 0.49
CA LEU A 20 -0.95 3.47 -0.57
C LEU A 20 -1.48 2.35 -1.45
N PHE A 21 -2.08 1.33 -0.83
CA PHE A 21 -2.48 0.12 -1.54
C PHE A 21 -3.99 0.04 -1.76
N GLY A 22 -4.78 0.94 -1.14
CA GLY A 22 -6.23 0.82 -1.13
C GLY A 22 -6.70 -0.45 -0.43
N ILE A 23 -5.97 -0.85 0.62
CA ILE A 23 -6.24 -2.06 1.40
C ILE A 23 -6.52 -1.62 2.85
N SER A 24 -7.71 -1.92 3.35
CA SER A 24 -8.01 -1.73 4.78
C SER A 24 -7.62 -2.96 5.59
N LEU A 25 -7.17 -2.72 6.81
CA LEU A 25 -7.01 -3.76 7.81
C LEU A 25 -8.25 -3.78 8.71
N ARG A 26 -9.04 -4.85 8.64
CA ARG A 26 -10.31 -5.01 9.38
C ARG A 26 -10.18 -6.07 10.45
N GLU A 27 -10.66 -5.78 11.65
CA GLU A 27 -10.69 -6.72 12.77
C GLU A 27 -11.78 -7.78 12.56
N VAL A 28 -11.47 -9.05 12.87
CA VAL A 28 -12.34 -10.19 12.53
C VAL A 28 -12.78 -10.98 13.76
N GLY A 29 -12.33 -10.62 14.96
CA GLY A 29 -12.66 -11.37 16.16
C GLY A 29 -12.23 -10.68 17.46
N PRO A 30 -12.52 -11.32 18.61
CA PRO A 30 -12.16 -10.82 19.93
C PRO A 30 -10.67 -10.97 20.27
N GLU A 31 -9.96 -11.81 19.51
CA GLU A 31 -8.49 -11.90 19.53
C GLU A 31 -7.96 -10.87 18.54
N ASP A 32 -6.85 -10.19 18.83
CA ASP A 32 -6.18 -9.15 18.01
C ASP A 32 -5.83 -9.64 16.59
N SER A 33 -6.86 -9.92 15.79
CA SER A 33 -6.84 -10.68 14.55
C SER A 33 -7.49 -9.84 13.47
N TYR A 34 -6.72 -9.63 12.41
CA TYR A 34 -7.06 -8.71 11.36
C TYR A 34 -6.95 -9.38 9.99
N VAL A 35 -7.87 -9.02 9.09
CA VAL A 35 -7.84 -9.41 7.68
C VAL A 35 -7.63 -8.18 6.82
N PHE A 36 -6.84 -8.35 5.76
CA PHE A 36 -6.71 -7.35 4.72
C PHE A 36 -7.93 -7.41 3.79
N VAL A 37 -8.63 -6.30 3.64
CA VAL A 37 -9.77 -6.14 2.75
C VAL A 37 -9.44 -5.05 1.74
N ASN A 38 -9.44 -5.39 0.45
CA ASN A 38 -9.32 -4.42 -0.63
C ASN A 38 -10.52 -3.45 -0.55
N THR A 39 -10.29 -2.17 -0.24
CA THR A 39 -11.34 -1.15 -0.10
C THR A 39 -11.71 -0.50 -1.41
N LEU A 40 -10.83 -0.63 -2.40
CA LEU A 40 -11.16 -0.31 -3.78
C LEU A 40 -11.98 -1.50 -4.28
N ASP A 41 -13.26 -1.26 -4.58
CA ASP A 41 -14.28 -2.19 -5.08
C ASP A 41 -13.93 -2.81 -6.44
N LEU A 42 -12.72 -3.37 -6.55
CA LEU A 42 -12.29 -4.25 -7.62
C LEU A 42 -12.86 -5.62 -7.28
N SER A 43 -14.18 -5.75 -7.38
CA SER A 43 -14.69 -7.00 -7.93
C SER A 43 -13.99 -7.15 -9.27
N CYS A 44 -13.15 -8.17 -9.41
CA CYS A 44 -12.70 -8.65 -10.71
C CYS A 44 -13.93 -9.20 -11.45
N GLU A 45 -14.87 -8.33 -11.81
CA GLU A 45 -16.01 -8.65 -12.64
C GLU A 45 -15.87 -7.86 -13.94
N GLY A 46 -15.19 -8.52 -14.88
CA GLY A 46 -15.54 -8.47 -16.28
C GLY A 46 -15.38 -7.14 -17.01
N SER A 47 -14.18 -6.92 -17.54
CA SER A 47 -14.10 -6.68 -18.99
C SER A 47 -12.86 -7.34 -19.54
N VAL A 48 -13.07 -8.50 -20.16
CA VAL A 48 -12.15 -9.15 -21.09
C VAL A 48 -11.98 -8.21 -22.28
N SER A 49 -11.03 -7.30 -22.18
CA SER A 49 -10.53 -6.47 -23.25
C SER A 49 -9.17 -6.03 -22.77
N ASP A 50 -8.13 -6.60 -23.38
CA ASP A 50 -6.73 -6.18 -23.37
C ASP A 50 -6.57 -4.81 -22.71
N GLU A 51 -6.04 -4.73 -21.48
CA GLU A 51 -4.66 -4.31 -21.16
C GLU A 51 -4.49 -4.58 -19.66
N GLN A 52 -3.48 -5.38 -19.27
CA GLN A 52 -3.20 -5.78 -17.89
C GLN A 52 -2.60 -4.59 -17.09
N GLY A 53 -3.29 -3.46 -17.05
CA GLY A 53 -2.83 -2.25 -16.39
C GLY A 53 -3.09 -2.32 -14.90
N VAL A 54 -2.03 -2.32 -14.09
CA VAL A 54 -2.12 -1.79 -12.72
C VAL A 54 -2.91 -0.47 -12.82
N PRO A 55 -3.96 -0.25 -12.00
CA PRO A 55 -4.70 1.00 -12.08
C PRO A 55 -3.68 2.13 -11.90
N GLN A 56 -3.50 2.98 -12.92
CA GLN A 56 -2.42 3.99 -12.97
C GLN A 56 -2.38 4.85 -11.70
N ASN A 57 -3.54 5.01 -11.04
CA ASN A 57 -3.70 5.70 -9.77
C ASN A 57 -2.96 5.05 -8.59
N ARG A 58 -2.77 3.73 -8.56
CA ARG A 58 -2.11 3.02 -7.45
C ARG A 58 -0.60 3.15 -7.49
N LEU A 59 0.01 2.97 -8.67
CA LEU A 59 1.45 3.15 -8.85
C LEU A 59 1.86 4.61 -8.60
N LEU A 60 1.03 5.57 -9.03
CA LEU A 60 1.27 6.98 -8.79
C LEU A 60 1.28 7.31 -7.28
N ILE A 61 0.28 6.82 -6.51
CA ILE A 61 0.22 7.04 -5.06
C ILE A 61 1.43 6.42 -4.36
N LEU A 62 1.82 5.22 -4.78
CA LEU A 62 3.00 4.52 -4.26
C LEU A 62 4.28 5.34 -4.50
N ILE A 63 4.53 5.81 -5.72
CA ILE A 63 5.70 6.64 -6.02
C ILE A 63 5.69 7.95 -5.22
N LEU A 64 4.54 8.63 -5.16
CA LEU A 64 4.39 9.86 -4.37
C LEU A 64 4.65 9.63 -2.88
N SER A 65 4.29 8.46 -2.36
CA SER A 65 4.55 8.12 -0.97
C SER A 65 6.02 7.85 -0.67
N VAL A 66 6.75 7.21 -1.60
CA VAL A 66 8.20 7.03 -1.49
C VAL A 66 8.90 8.39 -1.48
N ILE A 67 8.50 9.30 -2.37
CA ILE A 67 9.00 10.68 -2.42
C ILE A 67 8.70 11.41 -1.11
N PHE A 68 7.49 11.26 -0.56
CA PHE A 68 7.11 11.90 0.70
C PHE A 68 7.92 11.36 1.89
N ILE A 69 8.13 10.04 1.96
CA ILE A 69 8.92 9.40 3.02
C ILE A 69 10.37 9.88 2.99
N GLU A 70 10.93 10.11 1.80
CA GLU A 70 12.31 10.59 1.61
C GLU A 70 12.49 12.11 1.78
N GLY A 71 11.45 12.82 2.24
CA GLY A 71 11.52 14.27 2.50
C GLY A 71 11.18 15.15 1.30
N ASN A 72 10.23 14.71 0.48
CA ASN A 72 9.70 15.36 -0.72
C ASN A 72 10.63 15.35 -1.95
N CYS A 73 11.74 14.63 -1.90
CA CYS A 73 12.62 14.40 -3.03
C CYS A 73 13.24 13.02 -2.91
N ALA A 74 13.22 12.25 -4.00
CA ALA A 74 13.86 10.94 -4.08
C ALA A 74 14.50 10.81 -5.47
N SER A 75 15.64 10.14 -5.56
CA SER A 75 16.26 9.82 -6.85
C SER A 75 15.48 8.69 -7.53
N GLU A 76 15.55 8.61 -8.86
CA GLU A 76 14.85 7.57 -9.61
C GLU A 76 15.34 6.17 -9.20
N GLU A 77 16.65 6.05 -8.93
CA GLU A 77 17.28 4.79 -8.51
C GLU A 77 16.72 4.29 -7.19
N PHE A 78 16.51 5.21 -6.23
CA PHE A 78 15.92 4.88 -4.94
C PHE A 78 14.45 4.46 -5.08
N ILE A 79 13.69 5.16 -5.92
CA ILE A 79 12.31 4.80 -6.21
C ILE A 79 12.27 3.38 -6.82
N TRP A 80 13.14 3.08 -7.78
CA TRP A 80 13.23 1.74 -8.35
C TRP A 80 13.66 0.67 -7.35
N GLU A 81 14.59 0.95 -6.45
CA GLU A 81 14.95 0.01 -5.37
C GLU A 81 13.74 -0.37 -4.52
N VAL A 82 12.95 0.62 -4.10
CA VAL A 82 11.74 0.39 -3.29
C VAL A 82 10.68 -0.37 -4.09
N LEU A 83 10.45 0.00 -5.35
CA LEU A 83 9.49 -0.68 -6.23
C LEU A 83 9.88 -2.14 -6.49
N ASN A 84 11.16 -2.41 -6.78
CA ASN A 84 11.68 -3.75 -7.00
C ASN A 84 11.56 -4.62 -5.74
N ALA A 85 11.76 -4.04 -4.55
CA ALA A 85 11.62 -4.74 -3.28
C ALA A 85 10.18 -5.20 -3.00
N ILE A 86 9.17 -4.56 -3.61
CA ILE A 86 7.75 -4.91 -3.48
C ILE A 86 7.18 -5.61 -4.72
N GLY A 87 8.04 -6.04 -5.66
CA GLY A 87 7.64 -6.82 -6.82
C GLY A 87 7.08 -6.02 -7.99
N VAL A 88 7.30 -4.70 -8.02
CA VAL A 88 6.98 -3.83 -9.16
C VAL A 88 8.24 -3.67 -10.00
N TYR A 89 8.15 -4.07 -11.27
CA TYR A 89 9.25 -4.06 -12.23
C TYR A 89 8.87 -3.24 -13.47
N ALA A 90 9.87 -2.80 -14.22
CA ALA A 90 9.71 -2.16 -15.52
C ALA A 90 9.32 -3.15 -16.62
#